data_AF-A0A1D6EBZ1-F1
#
_entry.id   AF-A0A1D6EBZ1-F1
#
_cell.length_a   1.000
_cell.length_b   1.000
_cell.length_c   1.000
_cell.angle_alpha   90.00
_cell.angle_beta   90.00
_cell.angle_gamma   90.00
#
_symmetry.space_group_name_H-M   'P 1'
#
loop_
_entity.id
_entity.type
_entity.pdbx_description
1 polymer ?
#
loop_
_entity_poly.entity_id
_entity_poly.type
_entity_poly.pdbx_seq_one_letter_code
_entity_poly.pdbx_strand_id
1 'polypeptide(L)'
;MEIVDDEATKPEGWLDDEPEPQEIPNPEYFELDKPDFDPIAAIGIEIWTMQDGILFDNILIADDEKVATSILEKTWKPKYDVEKEKEKAEEEAAAGADGLSEFQKKIFDVLYKIADVPFLAPYKTKIIDVIEKGEKQPNITIGILVSVVVVFVTVLFKILFGGKKPVAPVKPAAEAKKPKATVTDGAGSSGDKDEKEDEKEETAGPRRRTRRET
;
A
#
# COMPACT_ATOMS: atom_id res chain seq x y z
N MET A 1 18.31 -15.18 27.70
CA MET A 1 19.57 -15.85 28.06
C MET A 1 19.56 -15.90 29.56
N GLU A 2 19.33 -17.09 30.12
CA GLU A 2 19.28 -17.30 31.55
C GLU A 2 20.73 -17.38 32.07
N ILE A 3 21.01 -16.71 33.18
CA ILE A 3 22.32 -16.72 33.83
C ILE A 3 22.16 -17.58 35.07
N VAL A 4 22.57 -18.83 34.98
CA VAL A 4 22.69 -19.72 36.13
C VAL A 4 23.93 -19.27 36.92
N ASP A 5 23.78 -19.16 38.24
CA ASP A 5 24.87 -18.87 39.16
C ASP A 5 25.37 -20.19 39.74
N ASP A 6 26.55 -20.64 39.29
CA ASP A 6 27.15 -21.91 39.70
C ASP A 6 27.58 -21.94 41.19
N GLU A 7 27.63 -20.78 41.87
CA GLU A 7 27.92 -20.69 43.31
C GLU A 7 26.64 -20.67 44.17
N ALA A 8 25.45 -20.57 43.56
CA ALA A 8 24.16 -20.47 44.25
C ALA A 8 23.75 -21.80 44.93
N THR A 9 24.18 -21.99 46.16
CA THR A 9 23.76 -23.12 47.01
C THR A 9 22.46 -22.80 47.75
N LYS A 10 21.51 -23.75 47.72
CA LYS A 10 20.20 -23.62 48.39
C LYS A 10 20.39 -23.61 49.92
N PRO A 11 19.89 -22.59 50.64
CA PRO A 11 20.09 -22.48 52.08
C PRO A 11 19.44 -23.62 52.87
N GLU A 12 20.14 -24.09 53.90
CA GLU A 12 19.74 -25.21 54.75
C GLU A 12 18.38 -24.92 55.44
N GLY A 13 17.46 -25.88 55.38
CA GLY A 13 16.11 -25.75 55.94
C GLY A 13 15.04 -25.17 55.00
N TRP A 14 15.39 -24.75 53.79
CA TRP A 14 14.37 -24.47 52.76
C TRP A 14 13.81 -25.76 52.17
N LEU A 15 12.49 -25.83 51.98
CA LEU A 15 11.81 -26.92 51.26
C LEU A 15 12.26 -26.95 49.80
N ASP A 16 12.34 -28.13 49.18
CA ASP A 16 12.69 -28.28 47.76
C ASP A 16 11.52 -27.89 46.85
N ASP A 17 10.30 -28.23 47.28
CA ASP A 17 9.04 -27.87 46.63
C ASP A 17 8.32 -26.74 47.40
N GLU A 18 7.60 -25.87 46.69
CA GLU A 18 6.71 -24.89 47.31
C GLU A 18 5.46 -25.61 47.86
N PRO A 19 4.99 -25.33 49.10
CA PRO A 19 3.91 -26.10 49.71
C PRO A 19 2.56 -25.85 49.06
N GLU A 20 2.11 -26.82 48.24
CA GLU A 20 0.77 -26.81 47.64
C GLU A 20 -0.35 -26.83 48.71
N PRO A 21 -1.45 -26.08 48.50
CA PRO A 21 -2.59 -26.07 49.42
C PRO A 21 -3.33 -27.41 49.40
N GLN A 22 -3.72 -27.91 50.58
CA GLN A 22 -4.42 -29.19 50.69
C GLN A 22 -5.84 -29.13 50.11
N GLU A 23 -6.17 -30.08 49.24
CA GLU A 23 -7.55 -30.30 48.80
C GLU A 23 -8.40 -30.86 49.95
N ILE A 24 -9.52 -30.20 50.24
CA ILE A 24 -10.49 -30.61 51.26
C ILE A 24 -11.81 -30.93 50.57
N PRO A 25 -12.32 -32.18 50.61
CA PRO A 25 -13.59 -32.53 49.99
C PRO A 25 -14.76 -31.70 50.55
N ASN A 26 -15.50 -31.04 49.66
CA ASN A 26 -16.73 -30.32 50.03
C ASN A 26 -17.86 -31.33 50.34
N PRO A 27 -18.40 -31.39 51.56
CA PRO A 27 -19.51 -32.29 51.88
C PRO A 27 -20.84 -31.89 51.21
N GLU A 28 -20.99 -30.62 50.84
CA GLU A 28 -22.16 -30.08 50.14
C GLU A 28 -21.95 -30.06 48.60
N TYR A 29 -21.09 -30.95 48.07
CA TYR A 29 -20.91 -31.09 46.63
C TYR A 29 -22.13 -31.77 45.98
N PHE A 30 -22.66 -31.16 44.92
CA PHE A 30 -23.71 -31.73 44.09
C PHE A 30 -23.47 -31.41 42.62
N GLU A 31 -23.97 -32.29 41.75
CA GLU A 31 -24.03 -32.11 40.31
C GLU A 31 -25.49 -31.87 39.88
N LEU A 32 -25.69 -31.16 38.76
CA LEU A 32 -27.02 -30.79 38.28
C LEU A 32 -27.05 -30.82 36.74
N ASP A 33 -27.43 -31.96 36.16
CA ASP A 33 -27.41 -32.23 34.70
C ASP A 33 -28.10 -31.16 33.84
N LYS A 34 -29.14 -30.53 34.40
CA LYS A 34 -29.86 -29.44 33.76
C LYS A 34 -30.32 -28.41 34.80
N PRO A 35 -29.67 -27.25 34.90
CA PRO A 35 -30.18 -26.13 35.68
C PRO A 35 -31.52 -25.62 35.12
N ASP A 36 -32.37 -25.17 36.03
CA ASP A 36 -33.56 -24.38 35.69
C ASP A 36 -33.17 -22.89 35.70
N PHE A 37 -33.70 -22.10 34.76
CA PHE A 37 -33.28 -20.71 34.54
C PHE A 37 -34.50 -19.81 34.37
N ASP A 38 -34.49 -18.66 35.07
CA ASP A 38 -35.46 -17.60 34.83
C ASP A 38 -35.37 -17.05 33.39
N PRO A 39 -36.48 -16.57 32.78
CA PRO A 39 -36.48 -16.01 31.44
C PRO A 39 -35.52 -14.83 31.27
N ILE A 40 -34.68 -14.87 30.23
CA ILE A 40 -33.69 -13.82 29.92
C ILE A 40 -34.44 -12.52 29.55
N ALA A 41 -34.42 -11.54 30.46
CA ALA A 41 -35.15 -10.28 30.32
C ALA A 41 -34.38 -9.16 29.61
N ALA A 42 -33.03 -9.22 29.61
CA ALA A 42 -32.17 -8.17 29.07
C ALA A 42 -30.77 -8.70 28.68
N ILE A 43 -30.01 -7.89 27.93
CA ILE A 43 -28.59 -8.09 27.64
C ILE A 43 -27.84 -6.84 28.12
N GLY A 44 -26.72 -7.02 28.81
CA GLY A 44 -25.74 -5.98 29.10
C GLY A 44 -24.39 -6.31 28.47
N ILE A 45 -23.64 -5.30 28.07
CA ILE A 45 -22.22 -5.43 27.69
C ILE A 45 -21.43 -4.60 28.69
N GLU A 46 -20.62 -5.28 29.51
CA GLU A 46 -19.74 -4.65 30.49
C GLU A 46 -18.31 -5.14 30.21
N ILE A 47 -17.39 -4.19 30.04
CA ILE A 47 -15.98 -4.45 29.72
C ILE A 47 -15.11 -3.34 30.30
N TRP A 48 -13.98 -3.73 30.89
CA TRP A 48 -12.90 -2.81 31.22
C TRP A 48 -11.79 -2.93 30.18
N THR A 49 -11.39 -1.82 29.59
CA THR A 49 -10.39 -1.77 28.51
C THR A 49 -9.63 -0.45 28.57
N MET A 50 -8.42 -0.44 28.02
CA MET A 50 -7.59 0.76 27.81
C MET A 50 -7.58 1.18 26.33
N GLN A 51 -8.39 0.54 25.50
CA GLN A 51 -8.41 0.69 24.04
C GLN A 51 -9.76 1.24 23.56
N ASP A 52 -9.71 2.41 22.92
CA ASP A 52 -10.87 3.01 22.23
C ASP A 52 -11.20 2.28 20.92
N GLY A 53 -12.39 2.56 20.37
CA GLY A 53 -12.77 2.14 19.02
C GLY A 53 -13.40 0.75 18.89
N ILE A 54 -13.66 0.06 20.00
CA ILE A 54 -14.39 -1.22 20.00
C ILE A 54 -15.83 -1.00 19.49
N LEU A 55 -16.23 -1.77 18.47
CA LEU A 55 -17.56 -1.74 17.87
C LEU A 55 -18.27 -3.08 18.08
N PHE A 56 -19.52 -3.04 18.52
CA PHE A 56 -20.41 -4.20 18.63
C PHE A 56 -21.50 -4.12 17.57
N ASP A 57 -21.73 -5.22 16.86
CA ASP A 57 -22.70 -5.35 15.77
C ASP A 57 -23.30 -6.77 15.79
N ASN A 58 -24.46 -6.96 15.17
CA ASN A 58 -25.11 -8.27 14.93
C ASN A 58 -25.27 -9.20 16.16
N ILE A 59 -25.59 -8.66 17.33
CA ILE A 59 -25.89 -9.46 18.54
C ILE A 59 -27.08 -10.41 18.27
N LEU A 60 -26.87 -11.71 18.47
CA LEU A 60 -27.87 -12.77 18.29
C LEU A 60 -27.99 -13.63 19.56
N ILE A 61 -29.22 -13.87 20.00
CA ILE A 61 -29.56 -14.97 20.92
C ILE A 61 -30.32 -16.01 20.11
N ALA A 62 -29.94 -17.29 20.23
CA ALA A 62 -30.62 -18.42 19.60
C ALA A 62 -30.44 -19.68 20.46
N ASP A 63 -31.41 -20.59 20.37
CA ASP A 63 -31.42 -21.93 20.98
C ASP A 63 -31.10 -23.05 19.97
N ASP A 64 -31.32 -22.81 18.66
CA ASP A 64 -30.92 -23.71 17.57
C ASP A 64 -29.62 -23.23 16.88
N GLU A 65 -28.58 -24.05 16.97
CA GLU A 65 -27.27 -23.88 16.30
C GLU A 65 -27.41 -23.59 14.80
N LYS A 66 -28.29 -24.30 14.08
CA LYS A 66 -28.45 -24.19 12.63
C LYS A 66 -29.05 -22.84 12.25
N VAL A 67 -29.95 -22.32 13.08
CA VAL A 67 -30.50 -20.97 12.90
C VAL A 67 -29.37 -19.96 13.04
N ALA A 68 -28.53 -20.09 14.08
CA ALA A 68 -27.37 -19.24 14.30
C ALA A 68 -26.35 -19.30 13.15
N THR A 69 -25.95 -20.49 12.69
CA THR A 69 -25.07 -20.65 11.52
C THR A 69 -25.66 -19.96 10.30
N SER A 70 -26.97 -20.15 10.05
CA SER A 70 -27.62 -19.58 8.88
C SER A 70 -27.75 -18.05 8.93
N ILE A 71 -27.59 -17.41 10.10
CA ILE A 71 -27.55 -15.95 10.25
C ILE A 71 -26.10 -15.47 10.12
N LEU A 72 -25.14 -16.16 10.74
CA LEU A 72 -23.70 -15.90 10.62
C LEU A 72 -23.26 -15.85 9.14
N GLU A 73 -23.68 -16.83 8.34
CA GLU A 73 -23.36 -16.93 6.91
C GLU A 73 -23.99 -15.84 6.04
N LYS A 74 -25.14 -15.30 6.44
CA LYS A 74 -25.88 -14.27 5.67
C LYS A 74 -25.48 -12.85 6.04
N THR A 75 -25.10 -12.62 7.29
CA THR A 75 -24.93 -11.26 7.86
C THR A 75 -23.47 -10.92 8.09
N TRP A 76 -22.75 -11.71 8.89
CA TRP A 76 -21.37 -11.39 9.29
C TRP A 76 -20.35 -11.82 8.24
N LYS A 77 -20.46 -13.06 7.74
CA LYS A 77 -19.43 -13.67 6.89
C LYS A 77 -19.12 -12.88 5.59
N PRO A 78 -20.12 -12.39 4.82
CA PRO A 78 -19.84 -11.62 3.59
C PRO A 78 -19.18 -10.26 3.86
N LYS A 79 -19.36 -9.70 5.07
CA LYS A 79 -18.69 -8.49 5.54
C LYS A 79 -17.25 -8.82 5.97
N TYR A 80 -17.09 -9.84 6.81
CA TYR A 80 -15.79 -10.29 7.32
C TYR A 80 -14.80 -10.66 6.21
N ASP A 81 -15.22 -11.44 5.21
CA ASP A 81 -14.33 -11.87 4.13
C ASP A 81 -13.79 -10.65 3.34
N VAL A 82 -14.63 -9.64 3.09
CA VAL A 82 -14.25 -8.38 2.42
C VAL A 82 -13.42 -7.44 3.31
N GLU A 83 -13.70 -7.38 4.61
CA GLU A 83 -12.92 -6.60 5.57
C GLU A 83 -11.51 -7.18 5.73
N LYS A 84 -11.39 -8.51 5.80
CA LYS A 84 -10.12 -9.24 5.88
C LYS A 84 -9.26 -9.13 4.62
N GLU A 85 -9.87 -9.16 3.43
CA GLU A 85 -9.15 -8.91 2.19
C GLU A 85 -8.57 -7.49 2.12
N LYS A 86 -9.28 -6.49 2.66
CA LYS A 86 -8.80 -5.11 2.76
C LYS A 86 -7.72 -4.94 3.82
N GLU A 87 -7.93 -5.48 5.02
CA GLU A 87 -6.94 -5.49 6.11
C GLU A 87 -5.62 -6.06 5.61
N LYS A 88 -5.64 -7.24 4.96
CA LYS A 88 -4.46 -7.84 4.34
C LYS A 88 -3.86 -6.99 3.22
N ALA A 89 -4.68 -6.32 2.40
CA ALA A 89 -4.18 -5.43 1.35
C ALA A 89 -3.56 -4.14 1.89
N GLU A 90 -4.05 -3.63 3.03
CA GLU A 90 -3.49 -2.48 3.74
C GLU A 90 -2.19 -2.86 4.48
N GLU A 91 -2.12 -4.05 5.07
CA GLU A 91 -0.88 -4.65 5.60
C GLU A 91 0.16 -4.86 4.48
N GLU A 92 -0.22 -5.47 3.35
CA GLU A 92 0.69 -5.69 2.21
C GLU A 92 1.11 -4.37 1.53
N ALA A 93 0.27 -3.31 1.56
CA ALA A 93 0.63 -1.98 1.10
C ALA A 93 1.59 -1.25 2.07
N ALA A 94 1.36 -1.36 3.39
CA ALA A 94 2.24 -0.82 4.42
C ALA A 94 3.62 -1.52 4.38
N ALA A 95 3.63 -2.85 4.38
CA ALA A 95 4.85 -3.64 4.20
C ALA A 95 5.50 -3.40 2.82
N GLY A 96 4.71 -3.06 1.79
CA GLY A 96 5.20 -2.66 0.47
C GLY A 96 5.98 -1.34 0.47
N ALA A 97 5.67 -0.42 1.38
CA ALA A 97 6.44 0.82 1.55
C ALA A 97 7.88 0.51 2.05
N ASP A 98 8.03 -0.41 3.01
CA ASP A 98 9.33 -0.87 3.50
C ASP A 98 10.04 -1.83 2.52
N GLY A 99 9.28 -2.69 1.84
CA GLY A 99 9.77 -3.69 0.88
C GLY A 99 10.45 -3.09 -0.36
N LEU A 100 10.09 -1.86 -0.73
CA LEU A 100 10.79 -1.10 -1.77
C LEU A 100 12.23 -0.73 -1.38
N SER A 101 12.57 -0.69 -0.08
CA SER A 101 13.81 -0.07 0.39
C SER A 101 15.09 -0.78 -0.08
N GLU A 102 15.10 -2.11 -0.19
CA GLU A 102 16.26 -2.86 -0.72
C GLU A 102 16.52 -2.58 -2.19
N PHE A 103 15.46 -2.50 -3.00
CA PHE A 103 15.56 -2.26 -4.44
C PHE A 103 15.92 -0.79 -4.72
N GLN A 104 15.33 0.15 -3.97
CA GLN A 104 15.69 1.56 -4.01
C GLN A 104 17.17 1.78 -3.66
N LYS A 105 17.67 1.20 -2.55
CA LYS A 105 19.10 1.27 -2.18
C LYS A 105 20.01 0.80 -3.33
N LYS A 106 19.71 -0.37 -3.91
CA LYS A 106 20.48 -0.94 -5.04
C LYS A 106 20.44 -0.05 -6.30
N ILE A 107 19.35 0.68 -6.54
CA ILE A 107 19.26 1.66 -7.64
C ILE A 107 20.03 2.94 -7.32
N PHE A 108 19.88 3.51 -6.12
CA PHE A 108 20.62 4.70 -5.71
C PHE A 108 22.14 4.47 -5.73
N ASP A 109 22.60 3.32 -5.27
CA ASP A 109 23.98 2.83 -5.43
C ASP A 109 24.49 2.91 -6.88
N VAL A 110 23.66 2.52 -7.84
CA VAL A 110 23.99 2.56 -9.28
C VAL A 110 23.97 4.01 -9.80
N LEU A 111 23.03 4.84 -9.34
CA LEU A 111 22.97 6.25 -9.71
C LEU A 111 24.19 7.04 -9.18
N TYR A 112 24.62 6.81 -7.94
CA TYR A 112 25.87 7.39 -7.40
C TYR A 112 27.10 6.92 -8.19
N LYS A 113 27.18 5.64 -8.59
CA LYS A 113 28.26 5.12 -9.45
C LYS A 113 28.25 5.73 -10.86
N ILE A 114 27.07 6.03 -11.43
CA ILE A 114 26.93 6.74 -12.70
C ILE A 114 27.38 8.20 -12.56
N ALA A 115 27.05 8.88 -11.45
CA ALA A 115 27.43 10.27 -11.19
C ALA A 115 28.95 10.50 -11.11
N ASP A 116 29.75 9.46 -10.84
CA ASP A 116 31.21 9.52 -10.77
C ASP A 116 31.92 9.19 -12.10
N VAL A 117 31.18 8.86 -13.16
CA VAL A 117 31.75 8.59 -14.49
C VAL A 117 32.39 9.88 -15.07
N PRO A 118 33.63 9.85 -15.60
CA PRO A 118 34.34 11.06 -16.06
C PRO A 118 33.59 11.94 -17.07
N PHE A 119 32.68 11.37 -17.86
CA PHE A 119 31.80 12.09 -18.79
C PHE A 119 30.80 13.04 -18.10
N LEU A 120 30.39 12.74 -16.86
CA LEU A 120 29.41 13.51 -16.09
C LEU A 120 30.03 14.43 -15.03
N ALA A 121 31.37 14.47 -14.93
CA ALA A 121 32.10 15.33 -13.98
C ALA A 121 31.64 16.81 -13.94
N PRO A 122 31.31 17.50 -15.06
CA PRO A 122 30.80 18.88 -15.03
C PRO A 122 29.41 19.05 -14.37
N TYR A 123 28.68 17.95 -14.20
CA TYR A 123 27.31 17.91 -13.68
C TYR A 123 27.20 17.15 -12.35
N LYS A 124 28.28 16.53 -11.87
CA LYS A 124 28.31 15.63 -10.71
C LYS A 124 27.59 16.18 -9.48
N THR A 125 27.83 17.44 -9.12
CA THR A 125 27.16 18.09 -7.97
C THR A 125 25.64 18.15 -8.13
N LYS A 126 25.16 18.60 -9.29
CA LYS A 126 23.71 18.69 -9.60
C LYS A 126 23.04 17.32 -9.66
N ILE A 127 23.77 16.29 -10.09
CA ILE A 127 23.29 14.90 -10.12
C ILE A 127 23.16 14.37 -8.68
N ILE A 128 24.18 14.59 -7.83
CA ILE A 128 24.16 14.20 -6.41
C ILE A 128 23.04 14.93 -5.65
N ASP A 129 22.88 16.24 -5.82
CA ASP A 129 21.76 17.02 -5.22
C ASP A 129 20.39 16.39 -5.54
N VAL A 130 20.18 15.97 -6.80
CA VAL A 130 18.92 15.34 -7.24
C VAL A 130 18.76 13.92 -6.67
N ILE A 131 19.84 13.16 -6.57
CA ILE A 131 19.83 11.82 -5.96
C ILE A 131 19.49 11.91 -4.46
N GLU A 132 20.21 12.75 -3.70
CA GLU A 132 19.96 12.98 -2.27
C GLU A 132 18.54 13.50 -2.01
N LYS A 133 18.03 14.38 -2.88
CA LYS A 133 16.66 14.90 -2.77
C LYS A 133 15.61 13.84 -3.13
N GLY A 134 15.93 12.88 -3.99
CA GLY A 134 15.16 11.66 -4.18
C GLY A 134 15.10 10.84 -2.89
N GLU A 135 16.25 10.41 -2.39
CA GLU A 135 16.40 9.61 -1.16
C GLU A 135 15.63 10.19 0.04
N LYS A 136 15.55 11.54 0.13
CA LYS A 136 14.83 12.27 1.19
C LYS A 136 13.35 12.57 0.89
N GLN A 137 12.84 12.39 -0.34
CA GLN A 137 11.46 12.74 -0.72
C GLN A 137 10.81 11.69 -1.66
N PRO A 138 9.79 10.92 -1.20
CA PRO A 138 9.24 9.78 -1.95
C PRO A 138 8.68 10.17 -3.33
N ASN A 139 8.03 11.34 -3.45
CA ASN A 139 7.50 11.84 -4.72
C ASN A 139 8.60 12.04 -5.78
N ILE A 140 9.84 12.36 -5.36
CA ILE A 140 10.98 12.56 -6.25
C ILE A 140 11.65 11.21 -6.56
N THR A 141 11.73 10.29 -5.60
CA THR A 141 12.14 8.88 -5.85
C THR A 141 11.31 8.25 -6.96
N ILE A 142 9.97 8.38 -6.90
CA ILE A 142 9.08 7.86 -7.94
C ILE A 142 9.40 8.47 -9.31
N GLY A 143 9.58 9.80 -9.39
CA GLY A 143 9.95 10.48 -10.64
C GLY A 143 11.30 10.02 -11.21
N ILE A 144 12.32 9.84 -10.36
CA ILE A 144 13.64 9.33 -10.75
C ILE A 144 13.50 7.90 -11.28
N LEU A 145 12.84 7.00 -10.55
CA LEU A 145 12.64 5.60 -10.94
C LEU A 145 11.93 5.48 -12.30
N VAL A 146 10.83 6.23 -12.49
CA VAL A 146 10.11 6.28 -13.78
C VAL A 146 11.02 6.79 -14.90
N SER A 147 11.83 7.84 -14.67
CA SER A 147 12.75 8.36 -15.68
C SER A 147 13.81 7.34 -16.11
N VAL A 148 14.36 6.57 -15.16
CA VAL A 148 15.32 5.49 -15.44
C VAL A 148 14.67 4.39 -16.29
N VAL A 149 13.46 3.95 -15.94
CA VAL A 149 12.71 2.93 -16.71
C VAL A 149 12.44 3.42 -18.13
N VAL A 150 12.01 4.68 -18.32
CA VAL A 150 11.78 5.26 -19.66
C VAL A 150 13.07 5.31 -20.50
N VAL A 151 14.21 5.65 -19.90
CA VAL A 151 15.52 5.62 -20.60
C VAL A 151 15.87 4.18 -21.00
N PHE A 152 15.73 3.20 -20.12
CA PHE A 152 16.00 1.79 -20.45
C PHE A 152 15.07 1.27 -21.56
N VAL A 153 13.76 1.53 -21.47
CA VAL A 153 12.78 1.11 -22.49
C VAL A 153 13.06 1.76 -23.85
N THR A 154 13.38 3.06 -23.88
CA THR A 154 13.68 3.76 -25.16
C THR A 154 15.02 3.33 -25.77
N VAL A 155 16.03 2.98 -24.97
CA VAL A 155 17.28 2.37 -25.45
C VAL A 155 17.02 0.97 -26.00
N LEU A 156 16.30 0.11 -25.28
CA LEU A 156 15.94 -1.24 -25.75
C LEU A 156 15.11 -1.19 -27.03
N PHE A 157 14.14 -0.29 -27.13
CA PHE A 157 13.35 -0.08 -28.34
C PHE A 157 14.22 0.34 -29.53
N LYS A 158 15.20 1.24 -29.33
CA LYS A 158 16.16 1.62 -30.38
C LYS A 158 17.13 0.49 -30.77
N ILE A 159 17.46 -0.42 -29.86
CA ILE A 159 18.27 -1.61 -30.19
C ILE A 159 17.44 -2.62 -30.99
N LEU A 160 16.19 -2.86 -30.61
CA LEU A 160 15.31 -3.85 -31.25
C LEU A 160 14.75 -3.40 -32.62
N PHE A 161 14.45 -2.10 -32.79
CA PHE A 161 13.82 -1.57 -34.01
C PHE A 161 14.71 -0.61 -34.82
N GLY A 162 15.97 -0.38 -34.40
CA GLY A 162 16.92 0.56 -35.02
C GLY A 162 17.59 0.10 -36.31
N GLY A 163 16.83 -0.48 -37.25
CA GLY A 163 17.36 -0.95 -38.54
C GLY A 163 17.96 0.17 -39.40
N LYS A 164 19.14 -0.08 -39.99
CA LYS A 164 19.79 0.83 -40.96
C LYS A 164 18.88 1.07 -42.17
N LYS A 165 18.60 2.33 -42.51
CA LYS A 165 18.05 2.71 -43.82
C LYS A 165 19.04 2.29 -44.92
N PRO A 166 18.60 1.60 -45.99
CA PRO A 166 19.46 1.29 -47.12
C PRO A 166 19.80 2.57 -47.90
N VAL A 167 21.07 2.76 -48.23
CA VAL A 167 21.50 3.85 -49.12
C VAL A 167 21.21 3.43 -50.56
N ALA A 168 20.42 4.22 -51.28
CA ALA A 168 20.11 3.95 -52.68
C ALA A 168 21.35 4.19 -53.58
N PRO A 169 21.66 3.29 -54.52
CA PRO A 169 22.81 3.45 -55.41
C PRO A 169 22.53 4.50 -56.50
N VAL A 170 23.52 5.35 -56.77
CA VAL A 170 23.48 6.33 -57.87
C VAL A 170 23.56 5.60 -59.22
N LYS A 171 22.74 6.02 -60.19
CA LYS A 171 22.86 5.61 -61.61
C LYS A 171 23.16 6.84 -62.49
N PRO A 172 24.02 6.72 -63.52
CA PRO A 172 24.32 7.80 -64.46
C PRO A 172 23.17 8.04 -65.46
N ALA A 173 23.27 9.15 -66.19
CA ALA A 173 22.15 9.78 -66.91
C ALA A 173 21.94 9.32 -68.36
N ALA A 174 20.73 9.60 -68.87
CA ALA A 174 20.42 9.71 -70.30
C ALA A 174 19.36 10.81 -70.53
N GLU A 175 19.51 11.55 -71.63
CA GLU A 175 18.63 12.62 -72.11
C GLU A 175 17.45 12.06 -72.96
N ALA A 176 16.40 12.80 -73.34
CA ALA A 176 15.71 13.98 -72.78
C ALA A 176 14.43 14.23 -73.63
N LYS A 177 13.43 14.96 -73.09
CA LYS A 177 12.56 15.87 -73.88
C LYS A 177 11.72 16.80 -72.99
N LYS A 178 11.53 18.03 -73.48
CA LYS A 178 10.81 19.20 -72.93
C LYS A 178 9.82 19.69 -74.03
N PRO A 179 9.01 20.76 -73.84
CA PRO A 179 8.44 21.35 -72.61
C PRO A 179 6.93 21.75 -72.73
N LYS A 180 6.31 22.11 -71.61
CA LYS A 180 5.57 23.39 -71.39
C LYS A 180 5.25 23.50 -69.88
N ALA A 181 5.72 24.55 -69.17
CA ALA A 181 5.17 25.92 -69.09
C ALA A 181 3.99 25.96 -68.08
N THR A 182 4.07 26.63 -66.92
CA THR A 182 4.00 28.11 -66.70
C THR A 182 2.70 28.39 -65.90
N VAL A 183 2.65 29.14 -64.79
CA VAL A 183 3.68 29.79 -63.93
C VAL A 183 3.02 30.29 -62.61
N THR A 184 3.82 30.75 -61.63
CA THR A 184 3.49 31.62 -60.44
C THR A 184 2.24 31.29 -59.60
N ASP A 185 2.39 30.90 -58.33
CA ASP A 185 2.46 31.76 -57.12
C ASP A 185 1.10 32.19 -56.55
N GLY A 186 0.98 32.21 -55.22
CA GLY A 186 -0.22 32.61 -54.50
C GLY A 186 -0.08 32.41 -52.99
N ALA A 187 0.32 33.45 -52.27
CA ALA A 187 0.44 33.44 -50.82
C ALA A 187 -0.77 34.10 -50.14
N GLY A 188 -1.14 33.61 -48.97
CA GLY A 188 -2.18 34.17 -48.09
C GLY A 188 -3.10 33.08 -47.50
N SER A 189 -3.56 33.04 -46.25
CA SER A 189 -3.41 33.84 -45.01
C SER A 189 -4.78 34.15 -44.38
N SER A 190 -5.28 33.21 -43.59
CA SER A 190 -6.09 33.47 -42.39
C SER A 190 -5.80 32.31 -41.40
N GLY A 191 -6.01 32.41 -40.08
CA GLY A 191 -6.93 33.29 -39.35
C GLY A 191 -8.29 32.61 -39.23
N ASP A 192 -8.83 32.31 -38.04
CA ASP A 192 -8.34 32.58 -36.68
C ASP A 192 -8.74 31.42 -35.71
N LYS A 193 -8.44 31.58 -34.43
CA LYS A 193 -8.75 30.66 -33.31
C LYS A 193 -10.25 30.43 -33.09
N ASP A 194 -10.55 29.40 -32.30
CA ASP A 194 -11.23 29.66 -31.01
C ASP A 194 -10.81 28.62 -29.95
N GLU A 195 -10.48 29.09 -28.75
CA GLU A 195 -10.18 28.27 -27.55
C GLU A 195 -11.25 28.60 -26.50
N LYS A 196 -11.69 27.61 -25.70
CA LYS A 196 -12.47 27.92 -24.50
C LYS A 196 -12.40 26.84 -23.42
N GLU A 197 -11.78 27.20 -22.31
CA GLU A 197 -11.93 26.56 -20.99
C GLU A 197 -12.78 27.47 -20.07
N ASP A 198 -12.61 27.32 -18.76
CA ASP A 198 -13.27 28.01 -17.63
C ASP A 198 -14.76 27.66 -17.42
N GLU A 199 -15.16 27.00 -16.31
CA GLU A 199 -15.20 27.48 -14.90
C GLU A 199 -16.27 28.58 -14.68
N LYS A 200 -17.03 28.66 -13.56
CA LYS A 200 -16.89 28.13 -12.18
C LYS A 200 -18.32 27.98 -11.54
N GLU A 201 -18.64 27.82 -10.24
CA GLU A 201 -17.94 27.94 -8.95
C GLU A 201 -18.57 27.05 -7.82
N GLU A 202 -18.57 27.53 -6.56
CA GLU A 202 -18.94 26.91 -5.27
C GLU A 202 -20.47 26.88 -4.94
N THR A 203 -21.03 26.41 -3.81
CA THR A 203 -20.58 26.21 -2.39
C THR A 203 -21.42 25.14 -1.64
N ALA A 204 -20.86 24.53 -0.57
CA ALA A 204 -21.44 24.44 0.80
C ALA A 204 -20.87 23.28 1.65
N GLY A 205 -20.58 23.54 2.93
CA GLY A 205 -20.02 22.57 3.91
C GLY A 205 -21.03 21.88 4.84
N PRO A 206 -20.54 21.05 5.80
CA PRO A 206 -21.36 20.09 6.54
C PRO A 206 -22.21 20.68 7.70
N ARG A 207 -23.40 20.10 7.92
CA ARG A 207 -24.31 20.50 9.01
C ARG A 207 -24.17 19.63 10.27
N ARG A 208 -23.56 20.23 11.30
CA ARG A 208 -23.53 19.77 12.70
C ARG A 208 -24.96 19.58 13.24
N ARG A 209 -25.33 18.36 13.68
CA ARG A 209 -26.58 18.12 14.43
C ARG A 209 -26.39 18.42 15.92
N THR A 210 -27.39 18.99 16.56
CA THR A 210 -27.38 19.40 17.97
C THR A 210 -27.91 18.31 18.90
N ARG A 211 -27.35 18.27 20.11
CA ARG A 211 -27.88 17.51 21.26
C ARG A 211 -29.33 17.95 21.52
N ARG A 212 -30.21 16.98 21.79
CA ARG A 212 -31.51 17.22 22.44
C ARG A 212 -31.41 16.69 23.86
N GLU A 213 -31.79 17.50 24.83
CA GLU A 213 -32.00 17.08 26.21
C GLU A 213 -33.50 16.96 26.43
N THR A 214 -33.95 15.83 26.99
CA THR A 214 -35.26 15.61 27.59
C THR A 214 -35.12 14.42 28.54
#